data_AF-F3FVA4-F1
#
_entry.id   AF-F3FVA4-F1
#
_cell.length_a   1.000
_cell.length_b   1.000
_cell.length_c   1.000
_cell.angle_alpha   90.00
_cell.angle_beta   90.00
_cell.angle_gamma   90.00
#
_symmetry.space_group_name_H-M   'P 1'
#
loop_
_entity.id
_entity.type
_entity.pdbx_description
1 polymer ?
#
loop_
_entity_poly.entity_id
_entity_poly.type
_entity_poly.pdbx_seq_one_letter_code
_entity_poly.pdbx_strand_id
1 'polypeptide(L)'
;NPSGKLAMTFPRSIGQLPVYYAHLNTGRPYHEGKPGNYTSHYFEEPNGPLYPFGYGLSYTQFDVSDITLSDANMTRKGKLTASVTVKNTGKVAGATVVQLYLHDVAASISRPVKELKNFEKVMLEPGEEKVVTFTLSEH
;
A
#
# COMPACT_ATOMS: atom_id res chain seq x y z
N ASN A 1 11.63 17.85 7.83
CA ASN A 1 10.76 16.67 8.01
C ASN A 1 10.94 15.74 6.81
N PRO A 2 11.49 14.52 6.97
CA PRO A 2 11.68 13.58 5.86
C PRO A 2 10.31 13.15 5.30
N SER A 3 10.22 13.09 3.97
CA SER A 3 9.00 12.74 3.24
C SER A 3 9.25 11.77 2.08
N GLY A 4 10.45 11.17 2.05
CA GLY A 4 10.81 10.17 1.07
C GLY A 4 10.14 8.83 1.40
N LYS A 5 9.71 8.11 0.36
CA LYS A 5 9.23 6.74 0.46
C LYS A 5 9.97 5.86 -0.55
N LEU A 6 10.20 4.60 -0.18
CA LEU A 6 10.98 3.67 -0.99
C LEU A 6 10.25 3.32 -2.30
N ALA A 7 10.94 3.53 -3.42
CA ALA A 7 10.47 3.10 -4.75
C ALA A 7 10.83 1.65 -5.08
N MET A 8 11.58 0.96 -4.21
CA MET A 8 11.96 -0.44 -4.34
C MET A 8 11.86 -1.13 -2.98
N THR A 9 11.61 -2.43 -3.00
CA THR A 9 11.57 -3.25 -1.79
C THR A 9 13.00 -3.57 -1.34
N PHE A 10 13.28 -3.43 -0.04
CA PHE A 10 14.57 -3.79 0.53
C PHE A 10 14.47 -5.20 1.13
N PRO A 11 15.20 -6.19 0.57
CA PRO A 11 15.20 -7.54 1.10
C PRO A 11 15.93 -7.61 2.45
N ARG A 12 15.68 -8.65 3.23
CA ARG A 12 16.45 -8.91 4.47
C ARG A 12 17.85 -9.41 4.16
N SER A 13 17.97 -10.26 3.14
CA SER A 13 19.21 -10.86 2.68
C SER A 13 19.18 -11.08 1.16
N ILE A 14 20.34 -11.33 0.56
CA ILE A 14 20.43 -11.62 -0.88
C ILE A 14 19.67 -12.90 -1.28
N GLY A 15 19.51 -13.85 -0.34
CA GLY A 15 18.82 -15.12 -0.56
C GLY A 15 17.32 -14.98 -0.82
N GLN A 16 16.74 -13.82 -0.50
CA GLN A 16 15.33 -13.55 -0.78
C GLN A 16 15.08 -13.03 -2.21
N LEU A 17 16.12 -12.62 -2.93
CA LEU A 17 15.93 -12.04 -4.26
C LEU A 17 15.35 -13.07 -5.25
N PRO A 18 14.36 -12.68 -6.08
CA PRO A 18 13.73 -11.36 -6.16
C PRO A 18 12.58 -11.18 -5.12
N VAL A 19 12.59 -10.07 -4.36
CA VAL A 19 11.46 -9.62 -3.52
C VAL A 19 10.88 -8.33 -4.08
N TYR A 20 9.57 -8.31 -4.28
CA TYR A 20 8.84 -7.14 -4.77
C TYR A 20 7.40 -7.16 -4.24
N TYR A 21 6.79 -5.98 -4.12
CA TYR A 21 5.49 -5.83 -3.47
C TYR A 21 4.31 -6.39 -4.29
N ALA A 22 4.40 -6.30 -5.62
CA ALA A 22 3.37 -6.75 -6.55
C ALA A 22 3.54 -8.24 -6.91
N HIS A 23 3.80 -9.08 -5.91
CA HIS A 23 3.92 -10.53 -6.09
C HIS A 23 2.54 -11.18 -6.27
N LEU A 24 2.52 -12.39 -6.83
CA LEU A 24 1.30 -13.19 -6.92
C LEU A 24 0.99 -13.82 -5.55
N ASN A 25 -0.28 -14.15 -5.31
CA ASN A 25 -0.70 -14.74 -4.02
C ASN A 25 -0.17 -16.17 -3.82
N THR A 26 0.18 -16.87 -4.91
CA THR A 26 0.46 -18.32 -4.95
C THR A 26 -0.74 -19.18 -4.53
N GLY A 27 -0.65 -20.50 -4.70
CA GLY A 27 -1.68 -21.43 -4.23
C GLY A 27 -1.64 -21.71 -2.72
N ARG A 28 -0.56 -21.31 -2.02
CA ARG A 28 -0.36 -21.54 -0.59
C ARG A 28 0.34 -20.32 0.05
N PRO A 29 -0.36 -19.19 0.17
CA PRO A 29 0.21 -17.97 0.71
C PRO A 29 0.71 -18.15 2.14
N TYR A 30 1.82 -17.51 2.45
CA TYR A 30 2.28 -17.34 3.82
C TYR A 30 1.44 -16.26 4.52
N HIS A 31 0.96 -16.56 5.72
CA HIS A 31 0.29 -15.59 6.58
C HIS A 31 1.12 -15.37 7.84
N GLU A 32 1.50 -14.12 8.09
CA GLU A 32 2.24 -13.74 9.29
C GLU A 32 1.46 -14.13 10.55
N GLY A 33 2.15 -14.74 11.53
CA GLY A 33 1.54 -15.23 12.77
C GLY A 33 0.76 -16.55 12.64
N LYS A 34 0.53 -17.06 11.43
CA LYS A 34 -0.04 -18.39 11.17
C LYS A 34 0.82 -19.17 10.17
N PRO A 35 2.09 -19.46 10.49
CA PRO A 35 2.98 -20.19 9.60
C PRO A 35 2.47 -21.63 9.46
N GLY A 36 1.82 -21.93 8.33
CA GLY A 36 1.53 -23.31 7.97
C GLY A 36 2.81 -23.98 7.45
N ASN A 37 3.09 -25.21 7.88
CA ASN A 37 4.29 -25.97 7.47
C ASN A 37 4.45 -26.11 5.94
N TYR A 38 3.37 -26.00 5.18
CA TYR A 38 3.36 -26.16 3.72
C TYR A 38 2.97 -24.88 2.97
N THR A 39 3.39 -23.72 3.47
CA THR A 39 3.19 -22.41 2.81
C THR A 39 4.43 -21.99 2.02
N SER A 40 4.28 -21.10 1.04
CA SER A 40 5.39 -20.55 0.25
C SER A 40 6.24 -19.60 1.10
N HIS A 41 7.18 -20.16 1.86
CA HIS A 41 7.96 -19.42 2.84
C HIS A 41 9.37 -20.02 3.05
N TYR A 42 10.36 -19.18 3.35
CA TYR A 42 11.66 -19.61 3.88
C TYR A 42 11.55 -20.13 5.31
N PHE A 43 12.36 -21.14 5.67
CA PHE A 43 12.40 -21.72 7.01
C PHE A 43 13.48 -21.10 7.92
N GLU A 44 14.55 -20.54 7.33
CA GLU A 44 15.69 -19.98 8.08
C GLU A 44 15.54 -18.47 8.35
N GLU A 45 14.67 -17.79 7.60
CA GLU A 45 14.51 -16.34 7.67
C GLU A 45 13.03 -15.94 7.59
N PRO A 46 12.58 -14.88 8.30
CA PRO A 46 11.23 -14.37 8.17
C PRO A 46 10.91 -13.97 6.73
N ASN A 47 9.69 -14.30 6.31
CA ASN A 47 9.22 -13.96 4.97
C ASN A 47 8.76 -12.51 4.92
N GLY A 48 8.92 -11.92 3.74
CA GLY A 48 8.66 -10.51 3.50
C GLY A 48 9.89 -9.63 3.71
N PRO A 49 9.84 -8.41 3.16
CA PRO A 49 10.99 -7.53 3.11
C PRO A 49 11.34 -6.91 4.46
N LEU A 50 12.58 -6.42 4.58
CA LEU A 50 12.98 -5.60 5.72
C LEU A 50 12.26 -4.24 5.67
N TYR A 51 12.21 -3.62 4.49
CA TYR A 51 11.40 -2.43 4.24
C TYR A 51 10.56 -2.61 2.97
N PRO A 52 9.22 -2.55 3.07
CA PRO A 52 8.36 -2.72 1.91
C PRO A 52 8.42 -1.53 0.96
N PHE A 53 7.98 -1.74 -0.28
CA PHE A 53 7.70 -0.65 -1.22
C PHE A 53 6.74 0.36 -0.59
N GLY A 54 7.02 1.66 -0.81
CA GLY A 54 6.22 2.73 -0.23
C GLY A 54 6.47 2.97 1.26
N TYR A 55 7.47 2.31 1.88
CA TYR A 55 7.85 2.58 3.27
C TYR A 55 8.63 3.90 3.38
N GLY A 56 8.36 4.66 4.43
CA GLY A 56 9.08 5.90 4.72
C GLY A 56 8.52 6.56 5.97
N LEU A 57 9.41 6.84 6.92
CA LEU A 57 9.09 7.48 8.19
C LEU A 57 9.04 9.01 8.02
N SER A 58 8.31 9.64 8.94
CA SER A 58 8.25 11.09 9.09
C SER A 58 8.57 11.45 10.54
N TYR A 59 8.98 12.70 10.78
CA TYR A 59 9.11 13.22 12.15
C TYR A 59 7.76 13.55 12.78
N THR A 60 6.69 13.58 11.98
CA THR A 60 5.31 13.71 12.47
C THR A 60 4.53 12.42 12.24
N GLN A 61 3.37 12.32 12.85
CA GLN A 61 2.46 11.19 12.71
C GLN A 61 1.29 11.61 11.80
N PHE A 62 0.89 10.69 10.94
CA PHE A 62 -0.24 10.89 10.04
C PHE A 62 -1.25 9.78 10.26
N ASP A 63 -2.48 10.16 10.55
CA ASP A 63 -3.61 9.25 10.61
C ASP A 63 -4.34 9.30 9.27
N VAL A 64 -4.74 8.13 8.79
CA VAL A 64 -5.51 7.98 7.55
C VAL A 64 -6.82 7.32 7.93
N SER A 65 -7.94 7.93 7.56
CA SER A 65 -9.27 7.38 7.81
C SER A 65 -9.53 6.11 6.98
N ASP A 66 -10.62 5.42 7.30
CA ASP A 66 -11.18 4.41 6.41
C ASP A 66 -11.48 5.00 5.02
N ILE A 67 -11.38 4.15 4.01
CA ILE A 67 -11.67 4.49 2.62
C ILE A 67 -13.18 4.69 2.42
N THR A 68 -13.55 5.81 1.83
CA THR A 68 -14.90 6.07 1.37
C THR A 68 -14.95 5.91 -0.14
N LEU A 69 -15.81 5.04 -0.64
CA LEU A 69 -16.07 4.85 -2.06
C LEU A 69 -17.37 5.58 -2.44
N SER A 70 -17.40 6.20 -3.62
CA SER A 70 -18.62 6.86 -4.11
C SER A 70 -19.75 5.87 -4.41
N ASP A 71 -19.41 4.63 -4.76
CA ASP A 71 -20.36 3.55 -5.00
C ASP A 71 -19.66 2.19 -4.74
N ALA A 72 -20.43 1.15 -4.44
CA ALA A 72 -19.92 -0.21 -4.35
C ALA A 72 -19.79 -0.86 -5.74
N ASN A 73 -20.52 -0.35 -6.74
CA ASN A 73 -20.50 -0.86 -8.11
C ASN A 73 -20.07 0.22 -9.09
N MET A 74 -19.29 -0.17 -10.11
CA MET A 74 -18.88 0.73 -11.18
C MET A 74 -19.33 0.15 -12.52
N THR A 75 -20.05 0.96 -13.31
CA THR A 75 -20.34 0.59 -14.71
C THR A 75 -19.05 0.66 -15.52
N ARG A 76 -19.00 -0.04 -16.65
CA ARG A 76 -17.81 -0.13 -17.50
C ARG A 76 -17.24 1.25 -17.90
N LYS A 77 -18.11 2.20 -18.28
CA LYS A 77 -17.73 3.58 -18.61
C LYS A 77 -17.84 4.55 -17.43
N GLY A 78 -18.13 4.03 -16.24
CA GLY A 78 -18.31 4.80 -15.03
C GLY A 78 -16.97 5.27 -14.45
N LYS A 79 -17.08 6.14 -13.45
CA LYS A 79 -15.96 6.54 -12.61
C LYS A 79 -16.30 6.16 -11.18
N LEU A 80 -15.31 5.66 -10.47
CA LEU A 80 -15.39 5.40 -9.04
C LEU A 80 -14.44 6.35 -8.32
N THR A 81 -14.94 7.03 -7.30
CA THR A 81 -14.13 7.93 -6.50
C THR A 81 -13.82 7.26 -5.17
N ALA A 82 -12.53 7.16 -4.85
CA ALA A 82 -12.02 6.67 -3.58
C ALA A 82 -11.40 7.85 -2.81
N SER A 83 -11.91 8.11 -1.61
CA SER A 83 -11.46 9.23 -0.78
C SER A 83 -11.02 8.76 0.60
N VAL A 84 -9.96 9.38 1.13
CA VAL A 84 -9.48 9.19 2.49
C VAL A 84 -9.16 10.55 3.11
N THR A 85 -9.41 10.70 4.40
CA THR A 85 -8.98 11.88 5.16
C THR A 85 -7.63 11.59 5.78
N VAL A 86 -6.65 12.46 5.51
CA VAL A 86 -5.32 12.39 6.11
C VAL A 86 -5.17 13.53 7.09
N LYS A 87 -4.82 13.19 8.33
CA LYS A 87 -4.59 14.14 9.40
C LYS A 87 -3.15 14.11 9.84
N ASN A 88 -2.53 15.27 10.02
CA ASN A 88 -1.27 15.34 10.76
C ASN A 88 -1.57 15.41 12.27
N THR A 89 -1.35 14.31 12.98
CA THR A 89 -1.61 14.17 14.42
C THR A 89 -0.39 14.48 15.29
N GLY A 90 0.76 14.76 14.68
CA GLY A 90 1.96 15.13 15.42
C GLY A 90 2.11 16.63 15.65
N LYS A 91 3.30 17.02 16.10
CA LYS A 91 3.62 18.40 16.56
C LYS A 91 4.37 19.24 15.54
N VAL A 92 4.75 18.68 14.40
CA VAL A 92 5.57 19.36 13.39
C VAL A 92 4.94 19.24 12.01
N ALA A 93 5.09 20.29 11.20
CA ALA A 93 4.65 20.28 9.81
C ALA A 93 5.37 19.18 9.02
N GLY A 94 4.68 18.51 8.11
CA GLY A 94 5.23 17.38 7.39
C GLY A 94 4.51 17.04 6.11
N ALA A 95 5.22 16.35 5.22
CA ALA A 95 4.62 15.77 4.03
C ALA A 95 4.62 14.25 4.09
N THR A 96 3.52 13.65 3.64
CA THR A 96 3.39 12.21 3.44
C THR A 96 2.87 11.92 2.03
N VAL A 97 3.01 10.68 1.59
CA VAL A 97 2.52 10.21 0.29
C VAL A 97 1.44 9.17 0.53
N VAL A 98 0.21 9.53 0.18
CA VAL A 98 -0.94 8.63 0.16
C VAL A 98 -0.86 7.80 -1.11
N GLN A 99 -0.93 6.49 -0.98
CA GLN A 99 -0.73 5.56 -2.08
C GLN A 99 -1.98 4.72 -2.29
N LEU A 100 -2.51 4.71 -3.51
CA LEU A 100 -3.66 3.92 -3.91
C LEU A 100 -3.20 2.62 -4.56
N TYR A 101 -3.64 1.52 -3.99
CA TYR A 101 -3.38 0.18 -4.50
C TYR A 101 -4.68 -0.51 -4.91
N LEU A 102 -4.65 -1.25 -6.02
CA LEU A 102 -5.76 -2.11 -6.44
C LEU A 102 -5.34 -3.58 -6.44
N HIS A 103 -6.29 -4.47 -6.16
CA HIS A 103 -6.15 -5.91 -6.28
C HIS A 103 -7.35 -6.46 -7.06
N ASP A 104 -7.07 -7.08 -8.20
CA ASP A 104 -8.08 -7.79 -8.98
C ASP A 104 -8.14 -9.25 -8.51
N VAL A 105 -9.18 -9.56 -7.74
CA VAL A 105 -9.30 -10.82 -6.98
C VAL A 105 -9.63 -12.04 -7.85
N ALA A 106 -10.17 -11.83 -9.06
CA ALA A 106 -10.62 -12.91 -9.92
C ALA A 106 -10.50 -12.53 -11.41
N ALA A 107 -9.47 -13.06 -12.07
CA ALA A 107 -9.19 -12.82 -13.47
C ALA A 107 -8.80 -14.11 -14.21
N SER A 108 -8.68 -14.02 -15.53
CA SER A 108 -8.25 -15.14 -16.39
C SER A 108 -6.80 -15.58 -16.13
N ILE A 109 -5.99 -14.71 -15.52
CA ILE A 109 -4.62 -14.98 -15.08
C ILE A 109 -4.45 -14.53 -13.63
N SER A 110 -3.52 -15.15 -12.90
CA SER A 110 -3.20 -14.71 -11.53
C SER A 110 -2.74 -13.25 -11.53
N ARG A 111 -3.37 -12.43 -10.70
CA ARG A 111 -3.07 -11.01 -10.55
C ARG A 111 -2.22 -10.77 -9.29
N PRO A 112 -1.40 -9.72 -9.26
CA PRO A 112 -0.67 -9.33 -8.07
C PRO A 112 -1.59 -9.05 -6.88
N VAL A 113 -1.11 -9.36 -5.66
CA VAL A 113 -1.88 -9.13 -4.42
C VAL A 113 -2.21 -7.65 -4.18
N LYS A 114 -1.46 -6.74 -4.79
CA LYS A 114 -1.74 -5.31 -4.91
C LYS A 114 -0.83 -4.66 -5.95
N GLU A 115 -1.37 -3.69 -6.70
CA GLU A 115 -0.63 -2.88 -7.69
C GLU A 115 -0.84 -1.40 -7.38
N LEU A 116 0.24 -0.61 -7.33
CA LEU A 116 0.13 0.84 -7.19
C LEU A 116 -0.52 1.41 -8.45
N LYS A 117 -1.62 2.16 -8.30
CA LYS A 117 -2.31 2.84 -9.42
C LYS A 117 -2.13 4.34 -9.39
N ASN A 118 -2.11 4.94 -8.20
CA ASN A 118 -1.95 6.37 -8.06
C ASN A 118 -1.34 6.72 -6.70
N PHE A 119 -0.81 7.92 -6.56
CA PHE A 119 -0.34 8.44 -5.29
C PHE A 119 -0.46 9.97 -5.26
N GLU A 120 -0.70 10.52 -4.08
CA GLU A 120 -0.70 11.98 -3.87
C GLU A 120 0.23 12.31 -2.70
N LYS A 121 1.14 13.26 -2.93
CA LYS A 121 1.96 13.83 -1.87
C LYS A 121 1.25 15.02 -1.26
N VAL A 122 0.98 14.96 0.04
CA VAL A 122 0.29 16.03 0.79
C VAL A 122 1.23 16.58 1.86
N MET A 123 1.28 17.90 1.96
CA MET A 123 1.90 18.63 3.06
C MET A 123 0.79 19.06 4.01
N LEU A 124 0.99 18.87 5.31
CA LEU A 124 0.02 19.21 6.35
C LEU A 124 0.74 19.86 7.54
N GLU A 125 0.16 20.96 8.02
CA GLU A 125 0.52 21.56 9.30
C GLU A 125 0.02 20.70 10.48
N PRO A 126 0.58 20.86 11.70
CA PRO A 126 0.09 20.14 12.88
C PRO A 126 -1.40 20.34 13.12
N GLY A 127 -2.15 19.25 13.21
CA GLY A 127 -3.60 19.26 13.39
C GLY A 127 -4.41 19.46 12.11
N GLU A 128 -3.77 19.76 10.97
CA GLU A 128 -4.44 19.92 9.68
C GLU A 128 -4.95 18.58 9.13
N GLU A 129 -6.11 18.62 8.50
CA GLU A 129 -6.76 17.50 7.83
C GLU A 129 -6.99 17.85 6.36
N LYS A 130 -6.68 16.91 5.46
CA LYS A 130 -6.97 17.02 4.03
C LYS A 130 -7.63 15.76 3.52
N VAL A 131 -8.70 15.94 2.75
CA VAL A 131 -9.33 14.85 1.99
C VAL A 131 -8.53 14.64 0.70
N VAL A 132 -7.97 13.45 0.56
CA VAL A 132 -7.29 12.99 -0.65
C VAL A 132 -8.26 12.13 -1.44
N THR A 133 -8.41 12.44 -2.73
CA THR A 133 -9.42 11.83 -3.59
C THR A 133 -8.78 11.28 -4.85
N PHE A 134 -9.04 10.02 -5.14
CA PHE A 134 -8.60 9.34 -6.34
C PHE A 134 -9.79 8.96 -7.20
N THR A 135 -9.72 9.29 -8.48
CA THR A 135 -10.71 8.83 -9.47
C THR A 135 -10.16 7.61 -10.20
N LEU A 136 -10.96 6.55 -10.21
CA LEU A 136 -10.72 5.30 -10.90
C LEU A 136 -11.63 5.20 -12.13
N SER A 137 -11.07 4.70 -13.23
CA SER A 137 -11.76 4.39 -14.48
C SER A 137 -11.29 3.03 -15.03
N GLU A 138 -12.01 2.49 -16.02
CA GLU A 138 -11.58 1.28 -16.75
C GLU A 138 -10.23 1.45 -17.47
N HIS A 139 -9.88 2.69 -17.81
CA HIS A 139 -8.64 3.08 -18.47
C HIS A 139 -7.70 3.81 -17.51
#